data_AF-X1HPP7-F1
#
_entry.id   AF-X1HPP7-F1
#
_cell.length_a   1.000
_cell.length_b   1.000
_cell.length_c   1.000
_cell.angle_alpha   90.00
_cell.angle_beta   90.00
_cell.angle_gamma   90.00
#
_symmetry.space_group_name_H-M   'P 1'
#
loop_
_entity.id
_entity.type
_entity.pdbx_description
1 polymer ?
#
loop_
_entity_poly.entity_id
_entity_poly.type
_entity_poly.pdbx_seq_one_letter_code
_entity_poly.pdbx_strand_id
1 'polypeptide(L)'
;DEANARNEKVTALRRALVSRLCVITGRAGTGKTTIAGALVKGIESIEGKTSPLLLTPTGKARIRLQERTQREAKTIHQFLTENNWIDREHGYILKREGGNWQGAATVLIDESSMIPTDLLAALFRAIDWNDVRRLIMIGDPNQLPPIGPGKPFADIIAWLDTDGRRREKLIRLKYRGRFEDANSLGLQLSDGYAMEETTPADDEALARLAIGDIEDSDVEAHYWKDTKDLNRILQSCIYRLVLNGAARGDARAIDASFRSKDGAIMPESWQILSP
;
A
#
# COMPACT_ATOMS: atom_id res chain seq x y z
N ASP A 1 25.79 1.41 -1.96
CA ASP A 1 24.52 0.72 -1.66
C ASP A 1 23.72 0.18 -2.85
N GLU A 2 23.85 0.69 -4.08
CA GLU A 2 23.03 0.22 -5.22
C GLU A 2 23.21 -1.29 -5.55
N ALA A 3 24.46 -1.77 -5.51
CA ALA A 3 24.75 -3.20 -5.73
C ALA A 3 24.09 -4.10 -4.66
N ASN A 4 24.03 -3.65 -3.40
CA ASN A 4 23.38 -4.37 -2.32
C ASN A 4 21.85 -4.38 -2.51
N ALA A 5 21.25 -3.24 -2.85
CA ALA A 5 19.83 -3.13 -3.17
C ALA A 5 19.42 -4.02 -4.35
N ARG A 6 20.27 -4.11 -5.38
CA ARG A 6 20.04 -4.99 -6.54
C ARG A 6 20.15 -6.47 -6.16
N ASN A 7 21.17 -6.86 -5.40
CA ASN A 7 21.35 -8.24 -4.95
C ASN A 7 20.23 -8.70 -4.01
N GLU A 8 19.75 -7.81 -3.14
CA GLU A 8 18.59 -8.05 -2.27
C GLU A 8 17.33 -8.34 -3.11
N LYS A 9 17.05 -7.51 -4.12
CA LYS A 9 15.92 -7.71 -5.04
C LYS A 9 16.04 -9.02 -5.83
N VAL A 10 17.22 -9.37 -6.32
CA VAL A 10 17.44 -10.64 -7.04
C VAL A 10 17.19 -11.84 -6.13
N THR A 11 17.67 -11.77 -4.89
CA THR A 11 17.44 -12.82 -3.88
C THR A 11 15.95 -12.94 -3.55
N ALA A 12 15.27 -11.79 -3.42
CA ALA A 12 13.85 -11.72 -3.18
C ALA A 12 13.05 -12.44 -4.29
N LEU A 13 13.36 -12.11 -5.55
CA LEU A 13 12.73 -12.71 -6.72
C LEU A 13 12.94 -14.24 -6.76
N ARG A 14 14.18 -14.71 -6.56
CA ARG A 14 14.49 -16.15 -6.58
C ARG A 14 13.68 -16.92 -5.54
N ARG A 15 13.61 -16.44 -4.31
CA ARG A 15 12.86 -17.10 -3.23
C ARG A 15 11.36 -17.11 -3.49
N ALA A 16 10.82 -16.00 -3.96
CA ALA A 16 9.39 -15.87 -4.27
C ALA A 16 8.97 -16.79 -5.43
N LEU A 17 9.85 -17.03 -6.41
CA LEU A 17 9.56 -17.91 -7.53
C LEU A 17 9.43 -19.39 -7.12
N VAL A 18 10.22 -19.85 -6.15
CA VAL A 18 10.27 -21.27 -5.76
C VAL A 18 9.39 -21.62 -4.54
N SER A 19 8.88 -20.64 -3.82
CA SER A 19 8.12 -20.85 -2.59
C SER A 19 6.60 -20.82 -2.84
N ARG A 20 5.84 -21.74 -2.21
CA ARG A 20 4.37 -21.70 -2.25
C ARG A 20 3.78 -20.51 -1.48
N LEU A 21 4.46 -20.08 -0.41
CA LEU A 21 4.12 -18.88 0.35
C LEU A 21 5.36 -17.99 0.39
N CYS A 22 5.18 -16.72 0.05
CA CYS A 22 6.21 -15.70 0.14
C CYS A 22 5.61 -14.42 0.76
N VAL A 23 6.27 -13.89 1.79
CA VAL A 23 5.91 -12.63 2.43
C VAL A 23 7.06 -11.66 2.19
N ILE A 24 6.78 -10.53 1.54
CA ILE A 24 7.74 -9.49 1.23
C ILE A 24 7.37 -8.25 2.04
N THR A 25 8.33 -7.82 2.86
CA THR A 25 8.18 -6.66 3.72
C THR A 25 9.23 -5.63 3.35
N GLY A 26 8.92 -4.36 3.57
CA GLY A 26 9.90 -3.29 3.42
C GLY A 26 9.23 -1.95 3.62
N ARG A 27 10.03 -0.94 3.99
CA ARG A 27 9.52 0.42 4.23
C ARG A 27 8.98 1.06 2.94
N ALA A 28 8.29 2.18 3.07
CA ALA A 28 8.01 3.05 1.93
C ALA A 28 9.29 3.34 1.12
N GLY A 29 9.19 3.27 -0.22
CA GLY A 29 10.33 3.55 -1.10
C GLY A 29 11.36 2.43 -1.30
N THR A 30 11.19 1.25 -0.67
CA THR A 30 12.03 0.05 -0.92
C THR A 30 11.76 -0.64 -2.27
N GLY A 31 10.75 -0.17 -3.02
CA GLY A 31 10.43 -0.70 -4.35
C GLY A 31 9.58 -1.97 -4.33
N LYS A 32 8.80 -2.20 -3.27
CA LYS A 32 7.83 -3.31 -3.13
C LYS A 32 7.00 -3.56 -4.40
N THR A 33 6.30 -2.55 -4.90
CA THR A 33 5.48 -2.69 -6.12
C THR A 33 6.33 -2.91 -7.38
N THR A 34 7.57 -2.41 -7.42
CA THR A 34 8.52 -2.71 -8.51
C THR A 34 8.90 -4.19 -8.51
N ILE A 35 9.12 -4.78 -7.33
CA ILE A 35 9.32 -6.23 -7.19
C ILE A 35 8.07 -6.99 -7.61
N ALA A 36 6.87 -6.53 -7.25
CA ALA A 36 5.62 -7.16 -7.69
C ALA A 36 5.56 -7.27 -9.23
N GLY A 37 5.87 -6.18 -9.94
CA GLY A 37 5.96 -6.17 -11.41
C GLY A 37 7.01 -7.14 -11.96
N ALA A 38 8.20 -7.18 -11.37
CA ALA A 38 9.26 -8.10 -11.76
C ALA A 38 8.91 -9.58 -11.48
N LEU A 39 8.20 -9.86 -10.37
CA LEU A 39 7.71 -11.20 -10.03
C LEU A 39 6.71 -11.70 -11.05
N VAL A 40 5.69 -10.89 -11.37
CA VAL A 40 4.68 -11.27 -12.35
C VAL A 40 5.32 -11.57 -13.71
N LYS A 41 6.20 -10.68 -14.20
CA LYS A 41 6.93 -10.89 -15.45
C LYS A 41 7.82 -12.14 -15.40
N GLY A 42 8.52 -12.37 -14.29
CA GLY A 42 9.38 -13.54 -14.10
C GLY A 42 8.58 -14.84 -14.10
N ILE A 43 7.46 -14.90 -13.39
CA ILE A 43 6.56 -16.06 -13.36
C ILE A 43 6.05 -16.34 -14.76
N GLU A 44 5.58 -15.32 -15.48
CA GLU A 44 5.07 -15.50 -16.84
C GLU A 44 6.14 -15.96 -17.84
N SER A 45 7.40 -15.55 -17.64
CA SER A 45 8.51 -16.01 -18.48
C SER A 45 8.86 -17.48 -18.26
N ILE A 46 8.60 -18.03 -17.08
CA ILE A 46 8.93 -19.41 -16.70
C ILE A 46 7.74 -20.35 -16.96
N GLU A 47 6.54 -19.90 -16.60
CA GLU A 47 5.32 -20.71 -16.58
C GLU A 47 4.40 -20.44 -17.79
N GLY A 48 4.78 -19.51 -18.67
CA GLY A 48 3.94 -19.01 -19.75
C GLY A 48 2.98 -17.90 -19.28
N LYS A 49 2.25 -17.28 -20.21
CA LYS A 49 1.24 -16.25 -19.86
C LYS A 49 0.11 -16.86 -19.03
N THR A 50 0.28 -16.86 -17.72
CA THR A 50 -0.77 -17.18 -16.74
C THR A 50 -1.62 -15.95 -16.44
N SER A 51 -2.83 -16.15 -15.91
CA SER A 51 -3.65 -15.07 -15.36
C SER A 51 -3.46 -15.00 -13.83
N PRO A 52 -2.50 -14.21 -13.30
CA PRO A 52 -2.34 -14.06 -11.87
C PRO A 52 -3.52 -13.29 -11.27
N LEU A 53 -3.92 -13.65 -10.06
CA LEU A 53 -4.88 -12.88 -9.28
C LEU A 53 -4.12 -11.80 -8.50
N LEU A 54 -4.23 -10.55 -8.96
CA LEU A 54 -3.56 -9.39 -8.38
C LEU A 54 -4.55 -8.57 -7.55
N LEU A 55 -4.27 -8.43 -6.25
CA LEU A 55 -5.19 -7.87 -5.28
C LEU A 55 -4.53 -6.81 -4.42
N THR A 56 -5.34 -5.86 -3.95
CA THR A 56 -4.91 -4.82 -3.01
C THR A 56 -6.12 -4.22 -2.28
N PRO A 57 -5.98 -3.70 -1.05
CA PRO A 57 -7.08 -3.13 -0.30
C PRO A 57 -7.63 -1.81 -0.89
N THR A 58 -6.80 -1.00 -1.55
CA THR A 58 -7.19 0.37 -1.98
C THR A 58 -7.19 0.55 -3.49
N GLY A 59 -8.07 1.43 -3.98
CA GLY A 59 -8.19 1.72 -5.42
C GLY A 59 -6.94 2.37 -6.03
N LYS A 60 -6.22 3.17 -5.23
CA LYS A 60 -4.97 3.83 -5.64
C LYS A 60 -3.83 2.82 -5.84
N ALA A 61 -3.63 1.95 -4.85
CA ALA A 61 -2.64 0.87 -4.96
C ALA A 61 -2.98 -0.10 -6.11
N ARG A 62 -4.27 -0.30 -6.42
CA ARG A 62 -4.72 -1.11 -7.57
C ARG A 62 -4.18 -0.55 -8.87
N ILE A 63 -4.38 0.73 -9.14
CA ILE A 63 -3.91 1.38 -10.38
C ILE A 63 -2.39 1.26 -10.49
N ARG A 64 -1.66 1.58 -9.42
CA ARG A 64 -0.20 1.44 -9.36
C ARG A 64 0.25 0.00 -9.63
N LEU A 65 -0.42 -0.99 -9.05
CA LEU A 65 -0.11 -2.41 -9.26
C LEU A 65 -0.34 -2.82 -10.71
N GLN A 66 -1.42 -2.34 -11.34
CA GLN A 66 -1.70 -2.58 -12.76
C GLN A 66 -0.61 -1.97 -13.66
N GLU A 67 -0.21 -0.73 -13.41
CA GLU A 67 0.86 -0.07 -14.18
C GLU A 67 2.19 -0.83 -14.09
N ARG A 68 2.54 -1.32 -12.89
CA ARG A 68 3.82 -2.04 -12.68
C ARG A 68 3.80 -3.44 -13.24
N THR A 69 2.67 -4.13 -13.20
CA THR A 69 2.53 -5.52 -13.67
C THR A 69 2.09 -5.62 -15.12
N GLN A 70 1.49 -4.57 -15.69
CA GLN A 70 0.84 -4.58 -17.02
C GLN A 70 -0.24 -5.67 -17.12
N ARG A 71 -0.94 -5.90 -16.01
CA ARG A 71 -2.02 -6.88 -15.86
C ARG A 71 -3.19 -6.27 -15.11
N GLU A 72 -4.36 -6.90 -15.24
CA GLU A 72 -5.51 -6.51 -14.46
C GLU A 72 -5.27 -6.79 -12.96
N ALA A 73 -5.60 -5.81 -12.13
CA ALA A 73 -5.60 -5.96 -10.68
C ALA A 73 -6.92 -5.41 -10.15
N LYS A 74 -7.39 -5.98 -9.05
CA LYS A 74 -8.68 -5.65 -8.44
C LYS A 74 -8.47 -5.21 -7.00
N THR A 75 -9.38 -4.39 -6.50
CA THR A 75 -9.44 -4.24 -5.05
C THR A 75 -9.99 -5.53 -4.45
N ILE A 76 -9.64 -5.85 -3.20
CA ILE A 76 -10.20 -7.04 -2.52
C ILE A 76 -11.73 -6.96 -2.49
N HIS A 77 -12.28 -5.77 -2.21
CA HIS A 77 -13.72 -5.55 -2.24
C HIS A 77 -14.32 -5.81 -3.63
N GLN A 78 -13.69 -5.36 -4.71
CA GLN A 78 -14.16 -5.63 -6.07
C GLN A 78 -14.15 -7.14 -6.36
N PHE A 79 -13.06 -7.83 -6.03
CA PHE A 79 -12.95 -9.28 -6.20
C PHE A 79 -14.03 -10.04 -5.42
N LEU A 80 -14.25 -9.71 -4.15
CA LEU A 80 -15.31 -10.33 -3.33
C LEU A 80 -16.71 -10.01 -3.88
N THR A 81 -16.91 -8.80 -4.37
CA THR A 81 -18.16 -8.29 -4.94
C THR A 81 -18.55 -9.03 -6.23
N GLU A 82 -17.58 -9.33 -7.09
CA GLU A 82 -17.74 -10.09 -8.33
C GLU A 82 -18.01 -11.58 -8.07
N ASN A 83 -17.45 -12.12 -6.97
CA ASN A 83 -17.59 -13.52 -6.58
C ASN A 83 -18.72 -13.76 -5.54
N ASN A 84 -19.65 -12.81 -5.39
CA ASN A 84 -20.83 -12.91 -4.51
C ASN A 84 -20.52 -13.12 -3.01
N TRP A 85 -19.36 -12.67 -2.54
CA TRP A 85 -18.96 -12.70 -1.12
C TRP A 85 -19.33 -11.45 -0.33
N ILE A 86 -19.90 -10.44 -0.98
CA ILE A 86 -20.46 -9.25 -0.34
C ILE A 86 -21.97 -9.26 -0.52
N ASP A 87 -22.68 -9.20 0.60
CA ASP A 87 -24.12 -9.00 0.64
C ASP A 87 -24.42 -7.52 0.42
N ARG A 88 -24.85 -7.18 -0.80
CA ARG A 88 -25.19 -5.80 -1.17
C ARG A 88 -26.59 -5.39 -0.70
N GLU A 89 -27.47 -6.35 -0.43
CA GLU A 89 -28.85 -6.08 -0.04
C GLU A 89 -28.93 -5.71 1.44
N HIS A 90 -28.06 -6.30 2.27
CA HIS A 90 -28.04 -6.07 3.72
C HIS A 90 -26.91 -5.13 4.17
N GLY A 91 -26.48 -4.18 3.32
CA GLY A 91 -25.57 -3.11 3.73
C GLY A 91 -24.08 -3.40 3.51
N TYR A 92 -23.72 -4.09 2.42
CA TYR A 92 -22.34 -4.38 2.03
C TYR A 92 -21.56 -5.21 3.08
N ILE A 93 -22.20 -6.25 3.60
CA ILE A 93 -21.64 -7.11 4.64
C ILE A 93 -20.81 -8.25 4.00
N LEU A 94 -19.64 -8.55 4.59
CA LEU A 94 -18.84 -9.71 4.21
C LEU A 94 -19.56 -11.02 4.60
N LYS A 95 -19.85 -11.86 3.61
CA LYS A 95 -20.48 -13.17 3.82
C LYS A 95 -19.52 -14.15 4.48
N ARG A 96 -20.09 -15.09 5.22
CA ARG A 96 -19.36 -16.23 5.81
C ARG A 96 -19.38 -17.48 4.93
N GLU A 97 -20.39 -17.61 4.07
CA GLU A 97 -20.61 -18.76 3.19
C GLU A 97 -21.42 -18.34 1.94
N GLY A 98 -21.56 -19.26 0.97
CA GLY A 98 -22.44 -19.10 -0.19
C GLY A 98 -21.90 -18.21 -1.33
N GLY A 99 -20.64 -17.77 -1.26
CA GLY A 99 -19.96 -17.12 -2.38
C GLY A 99 -19.25 -18.13 -3.30
N ASN A 100 -18.87 -17.67 -4.50
CA ASN A 100 -18.19 -18.49 -5.49
C ASN A 100 -16.67 -18.46 -5.28
N TRP A 101 -15.99 -19.57 -5.60
CA TRP A 101 -14.53 -19.61 -5.54
C TRP A 101 -13.93 -19.23 -6.88
N GLN A 102 -12.82 -18.51 -6.84
CA GLN A 102 -12.00 -18.20 -8.01
C GLN A 102 -10.59 -18.73 -7.80
N GLY A 103 -10.16 -19.59 -8.71
CA GLY A 103 -8.80 -20.12 -8.74
C GLY A 103 -7.84 -19.26 -9.53
N ALA A 104 -6.58 -19.25 -9.11
CA ALA A 104 -5.45 -18.70 -9.86
C ALA A 104 -4.15 -19.35 -9.41
N ALA A 105 -3.27 -19.69 -10.37
CA ALA A 105 -1.97 -20.29 -10.08
C ALA A 105 -1.10 -19.44 -9.15
N THR A 106 -1.14 -18.13 -9.33
CA THR A 106 -0.45 -17.15 -8.48
C THR A 106 -1.46 -16.14 -7.97
N VAL A 107 -1.50 -15.98 -6.65
CA VAL A 107 -2.22 -14.91 -5.95
C VAL A 107 -1.19 -13.95 -5.36
N LEU A 108 -1.26 -12.68 -5.73
CA LEU A 108 -0.41 -11.62 -5.19
C LEU A 108 -1.27 -10.55 -4.54
N ILE A 109 -0.98 -10.25 -3.28
CA ILE A 109 -1.69 -9.25 -2.49
C ILE A 109 -0.71 -8.14 -2.11
N ASP A 110 -0.85 -6.96 -2.72
CA ASP A 110 -0.06 -5.76 -2.38
C ASP A 110 -0.76 -4.93 -1.30
N GLU A 111 0.00 -4.13 -0.55
CA GLU A 111 -0.46 -3.38 0.64
C GLU A 111 -1.16 -4.27 1.70
N SER A 112 -0.63 -5.47 1.91
CA SER A 112 -1.18 -6.47 2.84
C SER A 112 -1.24 -6.00 4.29
N SER A 113 -0.41 -5.02 4.67
CA SER A 113 -0.40 -4.40 6.01
C SER A 113 -1.71 -3.69 6.37
N MET A 114 -2.50 -3.28 5.37
CA MET A 114 -3.77 -2.57 5.59
C MET A 114 -5.00 -3.50 5.66
N ILE A 115 -4.83 -4.82 5.55
CA ILE A 115 -5.95 -5.77 5.46
C ILE A 115 -6.35 -6.26 6.87
N PRO A 116 -7.58 -6.00 7.34
CA PRO A 116 -8.06 -6.50 8.62
C PRO A 116 -8.43 -7.99 8.54
N THR A 117 -8.57 -8.64 9.69
CA THR A 117 -8.76 -10.10 9.81
C THR A 117 -10.02 -10.60 9.10
N ASP A 118 -11.13 -9.89 9.21
CA ASP A 118 -12.41 -10.23 8.59
C ASP A 118 -12.36 -10.16 7.06
N LEU A 119 -11.72 -9.12 6.52
CA LEU A 119 -11.50 -8.97 5.07
C LEU A 119 -10.56 -10.05 4.53
N LEU A 120 -9.48 -10.35 5.24
CA LEU A 120 -8.56 -11.44 4.87
C LEU A 120 -9.27 -12.81 4.91
N ALA A 121 -10.10 -13.05 5.92
CA ALA A 121 -10.87 -14.28 6.04
C ALA A 121 -11.89 -14.44 4.89
N ALA A 122 -12.61 -13.38 4.54
CA ALA A 122 -13.51 -13.40 3.39
C ALA A 122 -12.75 -13.64 2.08
N LEU A 123 -11.60 -12.98 1.89
CA LEU A 123 -10.72 -13.21 0.75
C LEU A 123 -10.26 -14.66 0.65
N PHE A 124 -9.81 -15.25 1.75
CA PHE A 124 -9.32 -16.63 1.77
C PHE A 124 -10.43 -17.64 1.52
N ARG A 125 -11.69 -17.35 1.87
CA ARG A 125 -12.84 -18.17 1.50
C ARG A 125 -13.23 -18.06 0.03
N ALA A 126 -12.91 -16.94 -0.61
CA ALA A 126 -13.22 -16.68 -2.01
C ALA A 126 -12.19 -17.24 -3.00
N ILE A 127 -11.00 -17.63 -2.52
CA ILE A 127 -9.93 -18.21 -3.34
C ILE A 127 -10.08 -19.74 -3.38
N ASP A 128 -10.04 -20.33 -4.57
CA ASP A 128 -9.89 -21.78 -4.71
C ASP A 128 -8.43 -22.18 -4.49
N TRP A 129 -8.12 -22.68 -3.30
CA TRP A 129 -6.75 -23.06 -2.92
C TRP A 129 -6.20 -24.28 -3.67
N ASN A 130 -7.04 -25.07 -4.34
CA ASN A 130 -6.57 -26.19 -5.15
C ASN A 130 -5.82 -25.71 -6.40
N ASP A 131 -6.20 -24.54 -6.91
CA ASP A 131 -5.56 -23.92 -8.07
C ASP A 131 -4.33 -23.07 -7.67
N VAL A 132 -4.17 -22.74 -6.38
CA VAL A 132 -3.09 -21.88 -5.90
C VAL A 132 -1.79 -22.66 -5.75
N ARG A 133 -0.87 -22.39 -6.67
CA ARG A 133 0.53 -22.84 -6.56
C ARG A 133 1.35 -21.89 -5.69
N ARG A 134 1.04 -20.60 -5.71
CA ARG A 134 1.83 -19.54 -5.08
C ARG A 134 0.96 -18.42 -4.50
N LEU A 135 1.19 -18.10 -3.22
CA LEU A 135 0.68 -16.90 -2.55
C LEU A 135 1.83 -15.95 -2.22
N ILE A 136 1.75 -14.71 -2.71
CA ILE A 136 2.71 -13.64 -2.43
C ILE A 136 1.97 -12.53 -1.69
N MET A 137 2.39 -12.22 -0.47
CA MET A 137 1.89 -11.08 0.30
C MET A 137 2.97 -10.01 0.40
N ILE A 138 2.66 -8.79 0.00
CA ILE A 138 3.57 -7.66 -0.01
C ILE A 138 2.98 -6.56 0.87
N GLY A 139 3.78 -5.98 1.77
CA GLY A 139 3.30 -4.92 2.65
C GLY A 139 4.39 -4.29 3.50
N ASP A 140 4.01 -3.37 4.37
CA ASP A 140 4.91 -2.70 5.30
C ASP A 140 4.38 -2.84 6.72
N PRO A 141 5.00 -3.65 7.60
CA PRO A 141 4.49 -3.86 8.96
C PRO A 141 4.50 -2.58 9.81
N ASN A 142 5.27 -1.56 9.39
CA ASN A 142 5.40 -0.30 10.13
C ASN A 142 4.47 0.80 9.61
N GLN A 143 3.64 0.52 8.59
CA GLN A 143 2.58 1.44 8.18
C GLN A 143 1.43 1.47 9.19
N LEU A 144 0.47 2.36 8.96
CA LEU A 144 -0.78 2.39 9.71
C LEU A 144 -1.44 0.99 9.71
N PRO A 145 -1.92 0.53 10.87
CA PRO A 145 -2.60 -0.75 10.95
C PRO A 145 -3.91 -0.73 10.14
N PRO A 146 -4.48 -1.90 9.84
CA PRO A 146 -5.79 -1.97 9.21
C PRO A 146 -6.84 -1.18 9.97
N ILE A 147 -7.73 -0.53 9.22
CA ILE A 147 -8.96 0.06 9.78
C ILE A 147 -9.95 -1.10 9.93
N GLY A 148 -9.92 -1.75 11.10
CA GLY A 148 -10.72 -2.94 11.39
C GLY A 148 -10.06 -3.84 12.45
N PRO A 149 -10.66 -4.99 12.77
CA PRO A 149 -10.13 -5.87 13.80
C PRO A 149 -8.87 -6.62 13.33
N GLY A 150 -7.86 -6.64 14.19
CA GLY A 150 -6.65 -7.46 14.02
C GLY A 150 -5.61 -6.91 13.03
N LYS A 151 -4.41 -7.50 13.07
CA LYS A 151 -3.27 -7.12 12.21
C LYS A 151 -2.64 -8.36 11.57
N PRO A 152 -3.41 -9.12 10.76
CA PRO A 152 -3.00 -10.45 10.32
C PRO A 152 -1.66 -10.48 9.59
N PHE A 153 -1.33 -9.44 8.82
CA PHE A 153 -0.03 -9.36 8.14
C PHE A 153 1.15 -9.30 9.13
N ALA A 154 1.03 -8.49 10.19
CA ALA A 154 2.04 -8.42 11.25
C ALA A 154 2.14 -9.74 12.02
N ASP A 155 0.99 -10.37 12.31
CA ASP A 155 0.94 -11.67 12.99
C ASP A 155 1.59 -12.78 12.16
N ILE A 156 1.37 -12.78 10.83
CA ILE A 156 2.02 -13.70 9.88
C ILE A 156 3.53 -13.49 9.89
N ILE A 157 4.02 -12.24 9.89
CA ILE A 157 5.45 -11.94 9.95
C ILE A 157 6.06 -12.47 11.25
N ALA A 158 5.44 -12.17 12.39
CA ALA A 158 5.89 -12.65 13.69
C ALA A 158 5.92 -14.19 13.74
N TRP A 159 4.89 -14.85 13.21
CA TRP A 159 4.85 -16.30 13.10
C TRP A 159 5.96 -16.86 12.20
N LEU A 160 6.27 -16.19 11.08
CA LEU A 160 7.35 -16.61 10.19
C LEU A 160 8.74 -16.45 10.84
N ASP A 161 8.91 -15.49 11.74
CA ASP A 161 10.18 -15.29 12.46
C ASP A 161 10.46 -16.33 13.54
N THR A 162 9.43 -17.02 14.05
CA THR A 162 9.59 -18.01 15.13
C THR A 162 10.47 -19.22 14.77
N ASP A 163 10.65 -19.51 13.49
CA ASP A 163 11.37 -20.69 13.01
C ASP A 163 12.24 -20.35 11.80
N GLY A 164 13.48 -20.87 11.78
CA GLY A 164 14.43 -20.64 10.70
C GLY A 164 13.91 -21.09 9.34
N ARG A 165 13.21 -22.23 9.27
CA ARG A 165 12.62 -22.73 8.02
C ARG A 165 11.45 -21.88 7.55
N ARG A 166 10.60 -21.40 8.47
CA ARG A 166 9.54 -20.44 8.14
C ARG A 166 10.10 -19.12 7.65
N ARG A 167 11.16 -18.61 8.28
CA ARG A 167 11.84 -17.37 7.92
C ARG A 167 12.35 -17.37 6.48
N GLU A 168 12.52 -18.53 5.86
CA GLU A 168 12.87 -18.62 4.44
C GLU A 168 11.80 -18.06 3.50
N LYS A 169 10.55 -18.06 3.94
CA LYS A 169 9.40 -17.51 3.22
C LYS A 169 9.25 -15.99 3.42
N LEU A 170 9.99 -15.42 4.37
CA LEU A 170 9.96 -14.01 4.70
C LEU A 170 11.16 -13.30 4.06
N ILE A 171 10.87 -12.22 3.37
CA ILE A 171 11.83 -11.40 2.64
C ILE A 171 11.69 -9.98 3.16
N ARG A 172 12.79 -9.39 3.62
CA ARG A 172 12.84 -8.03 4.14
C ARG A 172 13.68 -7.20 3.20
N LEU A 173 13.05 -6.24 2.54
CA LEU A 173 13.71 -5.24 1.71
C LEU A 173 14.19 -4.12 2.62
N LYS A 174 15.50 -3.96 2.73
CA LYS A 174 16.13 -2.95 3.57
C LYS A 174 16.48 -1.69 2.79
N TYR A 175 16.84 -1.82 1.52
CA TYR A 175 17.37 -0.70 0.75
C TYR A 175 16.29 0.06 -0.01
N ARG A 176 16.25 1.39 0.14
CA ARG A 176 15.41 2.27 -0.68
C ARG A 176 15.97 2.38 -2.09
N GLY A 177 15.06 2.41 -3.06
CA GLY A 177 15.38 2.62 -4.48
C GLY A 177 15.08 4.03 -4.97
N ARG A 178 14.55 4.92 -4.12
CA ARG A 178 14.32 6.33 -4.44
C ARG A 178 15.50 7.15 -3.94
N PHE A 179 16.42 7.47 -4.84
CA PHE A 179 17.40 8.53 -4.63
C PHE A 179 16.93 9.87 -5.22
N GLU A 180 15.74 9.93 -5.83
CA GLU A 180 15.27 11.12 -6.56
C GLU A 180 14.90 12.30 -5.65
N ASP A 181 14.62 12.09 -4.35
CA ASP A 181 14.25 13.18 -3.42
C ASP A 181 15.13 13.20 -2.17
N ALA A 182 16.45 13.23 -2.33
CA ALA A 182 17.37 13.41 -1.19
C ALA A 182 17.08 14.69 -0.36
N ASN A 183 16.33 15.64 -0.93
CA ASN A 183 15.98 16.92 -0.33
C ASN A 183 14.53 17.02 0.17
N SER A 184 13.73 15.95 0.14
CA SER A 184 12.37 15.98 0.70
C SER A 184 12.41 16.00 2.22
N LEU A 185 11.98 17.12 2.82
CA LEU A 185 11.83 17.24 4.27
C LEU A 185 10.74 16.30 4.78
N GLY A 186 9.68 16.11 4.00
CA GLY A 186 8.60 15.17 4.35
C GLY A 186 9.09 13.74 4.47
N LEU A 187 10.00 13.32 3.59
CA LEU A 187 10.60 12.00 3.62
C LEU A 187 11.57 11.83 4.81
N GLN A 188 12.34 12.87 5.13
CA GLN A 188 13.22 12.91 6.31
C GLN A 188 12.42 12.77 7.61
N LEU A 189 11.36 13.57 7.78
CA LEU A 189 10.46 13.46 8.93
C LEU A 189 9.85 12.06 9.02
N SER A 190 9.37 11.51 7.90
CA SER A 190 8.83 10.14 7.87
C SER A 190 9.85 9.08 8.26
N ASP A 191 11.14 9.28 7.99
CA ASP A 191 12.20 8.34 8.37
C ASP A 191 12.44 8.35 9.88
N GLY A 192 12.57 9.53 10.48
CA GLY A 192 12.73 9.67 11.93
C GLY A 192 11.62 8.99 12.74
N TYR A 193 10.36 9.08 12.27
CA TYR A 193 9.23 8.39 12.92
C TYR A 193 9.18 6.87 12.67
N ALA A 194 9.84 6.37 11.62
CA ALA A 194 9.80 4.96 11.24
C ALA A 194 10.99 4.14 11.77
N MET A 195 12.02 4.80 12.29
CA MET A 195 13.18 4.18 12.92
C MET A 195 12.93 3.93 14.41
N GLU A 196 13.52 2.84 14.94
CA GLU A 196 13.50 2.56 16.38
C GLU A 196 14.49 3.46 17.15
N GLU A 197 15.48 4.01 16.45
CA GLU A 197 16.50 4.92 16.98
C GLU A 197 16.42 6.26 16.24
N THR A 198 16.38 7.36 16.98
CA THR A 198 16.44 8.71 16.42
C THR A 198 17.86 9.12 16.10
N THR A 199 18.06 9.83 15.01
CA THR A 199 19.35 10.36 14.56
C THR A 199 19.41 11.88 14.75
N PRO A 200 20.62 12.48 14.85
CA PRO A 200 20.75 13.95 14.90
C PRO A 200 20.11 14.69 13.72
N ALA A 201 20.00 14.03 12.56
CA ALA A 201 19.35 14.60 11.39
C ALA A 201 17.81 14.72 11.58
N ASP A 202 17.20 13.82 12.36
CA ASP A 202 15.77 13.88 12.67
C ASP A 202 15.46 15.08 13.57
N ASP A 203 16.34 15.34 14.55
CA ASP A 203 16.25 16.50 15.43
C ASP A 203 16.43 17.82 14.65
N GLU A 204 17.36 17.86 13.69
CA GLU A 204 17.58 19.01 12.81
C GLU A 204 16.34 19.29 11.93
N ALA A 205 15.74 18.24 11.34
CA ALA A 205 14.51 18.38 10.55
C ALA A 205 13.34 18.92 11.37
N LEU A 206 13.16 18.44 12.62
CA LEU A 206 12.14 18.95 13.53
C LEU A 206 12.42 20.39 13.98
N ALA A 207 13.68 20.74 14.24
CA ALA A 207 14.05 22.10 14.60
C ALA A 207 13.74 23.09 13.48
N ARG A 208 14.06 22.75 12.22
CA ARG A 208 13.73 23.55 11.04
C ARG A 208 12.22 23.76 10.90
N LEU A 209 11.42 22.72 11.10
CA LEU A 209 9.96 22.82 11.09
C LEU A 209 9.42 23.71 12.22
N ALA A 210 10.00 23.61 13.41
CA ALA A 210 9.62 24.41 14.58
C ALA A 210 9.88 25.91 14.40
N ILE A 211 10.99 26.27 13.73
CA ILE A 211 11.35 27.68 13.45
C ILE A 211 10.75 28.23 12.16
N GLY A 212 10.07 27.38 11.36
CA GLY A 212 9.46 27.77 10.09
C GLY A 212 10.42 27.87 8.91
N ASP A 213 11.62 27.29 9.02
CA ASP A 213 12.63 27.24 7.95
C ASP A 213 12.32 26.13 6.94
N ILE A 214 11.16 26.24 6.29
CA ILE A 214 10.58 25.22 5.41
C ILE A 214 10.05 25.76 4.07
N GLU A 215 10.35 27.02 3.72
CA GLU A 215 9.83 27.68 2.50
C GLU A 215 10.22 26.96 1.21
N ASP A 216 11.40 26.35 1.16
CA ASP A 216 11.90 25.58 0.01
C ASP A 216 11.60 24.07 0.10
N SER A 217 10.74 23.66 1.03
CA SER A 217 10.45 22.24 1.29
C SER A 217 9.14 21.75 0.67
N ASP A 218 8.96 20.43 0.67
CA ASP A 218 7.74 19.75 0.23
C ASP A 218 6.70 19.60 1.36
N VAL A 219 6.87 20.30 2.48
CA VAL A 219 6.02 20.23 3.68
C VAL A 219 5.50 21.60 4.05
N GLU A 220 4.22 21.69 4.41
CA GLU A 220 3.61 22.87 5.02
C GLU A 220 3.24 22.56 6.48
N ALA A 221 3.70 23.40 7.41
CA ALA A 221 3.42 23.25 8.83
C ALA A 221 2.36 24.25 9.29
N HIS A 222 1.30 23.76 9.94
CA HIS A 222 0.27 24.60 10.55
C HIS A 222 0.16 24.31 12.04
N TYR A 223 0.15 25.38 12.84
CA TYR A 223 -0.02 25.33 14.28
C TYR A 223 -1.42 25.81 14.65
N TRP A 224 -2.06 25.17 15.61
CA TRP A 224 -3.41 25.51 16.08
C TRP A 224 -3.45 25.62 17.60
N LYS A 225 -4.34 26.46 18.13
CA LYS A 225 -4.49 26.66 19.58
C LYS A 225 -5.58 25.80 20.21
N ASP A 226 -6.63 25.54 19.44
CA ASP A 226 -7.81 24.79 19.90
C ASP A 226 -8.48 24.05 18.72
N THR A 227 -9.52 23.28 19.03
CA THR A 227 -10.26 22.49 18.04
C THR A 227 -10.98 23.34 17.00
N LYS A 228 -11.44 24.56 17.34
CA LYS A 228 -12.10 25.44 16.36
C LYS A 228 -11.08 25.97 15.36
N ASP A 229 -9.90 26.33 15.85
CA ASP A 229 -8.79 26.80 15.04
C ASP A 229 -8.28 25.71 14.08
N LEU A 230 -8.11 24.48 14.59
CA LEU A 230 -7.77 23.32 13.76
C LEU A 230 -8.80 23.11 12.63
N ASN A 231 -10.09 23.11 12.95
CA ASN A 231 -11.15 22.93 11.96
C ASN A 231 -11.12 24.03 10.88
N ARG A 232 -10.86 25.27 11.27
CA ARG A 232 -10.72 26.40 10.35
C ARG A 232 -9.52 26.21 9.41
N ILE A 233 -8.37 25.80 9.95
CA ILE A 233 -7.14 25.52 9.18
C ILE A 233 -7.38 24.37 8.20
N LEU A 234 -7.95 23.26 8.65
CA LEU A 234 -8.26 22.11 7.79
C LEU A 234 -9.21 22.49 6.65
N GLN A 235 -10.28 23.24 6.95
CA GLN A 235 -11.20 23.73 5.92
C GLN A 235 -10.50 24.62 4.89
N SER A 236 -9.63 25.52 5.35
CA SER A 236 -8.81 26.38 4.47
C SER A 236 -7.89 25.56 3.58
N CYS A 237 -7.19 24.56 4.13
CA CYS A 237 -6.28 23.71 3.38
C CYS A 237 -7.01 22.87 2.34
N ILE A 238 -8.12 22.22 2.73
CA ILE A 238 -8.95 21.44 1.81
C ILE A 238 -9.48 22.35 0.69
N TYR A 239 -9.97 23.55 1.02
CA TYR A 239 -10.46 24.48 0.01
C TYR A 239 -9.38 24.88 -1.00
N ARG A 240 -8.18 25.20 -0.53
CA ARG A 240 -7.04 25.56 -1.37
C ARG A 240 -6.57 24.40 -2.24
N LEU A 241 -6.38 23.22 -1.64
CA LEU A 241 -5.77 22.06 -2.31
C LEU A 241 -6.76 21.32 -3.23
N VAL A 242 -8.01 21.17 -2.79
CA VAL A 242 -9.01 20.33 -3.47
C VAL A 242 -9.92 21.13 -4.37
N LEU A 243 -10.38 22.30 -3.91
CA LEU A 243 -11.46 23.02 -4.56
C LEU A 243 -10.95 24.11 -5.53
N ASN A 244 -9.67 24.51 -5.47
CA ASN A 244 -9.05 25.50 -6.35
C ASN A 244 -9.95 26.75 -6.61
N GLY A 245 -10.66 27.22 -5.57
CA GLY A 245 -11.60 28.34 -5.66
C GLY A 245 -13.08 27.99 -5.86
N ALA A 246 -13.47 26.71 -5.91
CA ALA A 246 -14.86 26.30 -6.05
C ALA A 246 -15.70 26.55 -4.78
N ALA A 247 -16.98 26.87 -4.95
CA ALA A 247 -17.86 27.22 -3.84
C ALA A 247 -18.09 26.03 -2.87
N ARG A 248 -18.37 26.36 -1.61
CA ARG A 248 -18.68 25.37 -0.57
C ARG A 248 -19.91 24.54 -0.98
N GLY A 249 -19.76 23.21 -1.03
CA GLY A 249 -20.82 22.28 -1.44
C GLY A 249 -20.77 21.84 -2.91
N ASP A 250 -19.78 22.28 -3.68
CA ASP A 250 -19.61 21.87 -5.07
C ASP A 250 -18.96 20.47 -5.18
N ALA A 251 -19.79 19.44 -5.11
CA ALA A 251 -19.36 18.05 -5.28
C ALA A 251 -18.74 17.77 -6.66
N ARG A 252 -19.08 18.56 -7.70
CA ARG A 252 -18.51 18.38 -9.04
C ARG A 252 -17.06 18.86 -9.10
N ALA A 253 -16.72 19.91 -8.35
CA ALA A 253 -15.34 20.39 -8.25
C ALA A 253 -14.41 19.35 -7.60
N ILE A 254 -14.89 18.64 -6.58
CA ILE A 254 -14.15 17.52 -5.96
C ILE A 254 -13.90 16.41 -6.98
N ASP A 255 -14.94 16.00 -7.70
CA ASP A 255 -14.82 14.93 -8.70
C ASP A 255 -13.89 15.31 -9.87
N ALA A 256 -13.91 16.58 -10.26
CA ALA A 256 -13.00 17.14 -11.26
C ALA A 256 -11.55 17.20 -10.77
N SER A 257 -11.31 17.42 -9.46
CA SER A 257 -9.96 17.47 -8.88
C SER A 257 -9.20 16.13 -9.00
N PHE A 258 -9.92 15.01 -9.15
CA PHE A 258 -9.34 13.70 -9.41
C PHE A 258 -9.11 13.40 -10.89
N ARG A 259 -9.19 14.39 -11.79
CA ARG A 259 -9.03 14.18 -13.23
C ARG A 259 -7.94 15.07 -13.81
N SER A 260 -7.17 14.52 -14.76
CA SER A 260 -6.25 15.29 -15.58
C SER A 260 -7.01 16.22 -16.53
N LYS A 261 -6.30 17.17 -17.17
CA LYS A 261 -6.87 18.02 -18.22
C LYS A 261 -7.47 17.22 -19.39
N ASP A 262 -6.97 16.01 -19.61
CA ASP A 262 -7.43 15.09 -20.67
C ASP A 262 -8.52 14.12 -20.19
N GLY A 263 -9.03 14.30 -18.96
CA GLY A 263 -10.14 13.54 -18.38
C GLY A 263 -9.75 12.21 -17.73
N ALA A 264 -8.47 11.84 -17.74
CA ALA A 264 -7.97 10.63 -17.08
C ALA A 264 -8.04 10.79 -15.56
N ILE A 265 -8.52 9.75 -14.85
CA ILE A 265 -8.56 9.78 -13.39
C ILE A 265 -7.13 9.75 -12.84
N MET A 266 -6.80 10.71 -11.99
CA MET A 266 -5.54 10.94 -11.29
C MET A 266 -5.79 10.75 -9.77
N PRO A 267 -5.77 9.50 -9.27
CA PRO A 267 -5.96 9.24 -7.83
C PRO A 267 -4.76 9.67 -6.99
N GLU A 268 -3.67 10.09 -7.63
CA GLU A 268 -2.46 10.61 -6.99
C GLU A 268 -2.54 12.13 -6.74
N SER A 269 -3.55 12.84 -7.28
CA SER A 269 -3.61 14.31 -7.21
C SER A 269 -3.57 14.86 -5.79
N TRP A 270 -4.27 14.22 -4.86
CA TRP A 270 -4.23 14.51 -3.43
C TRP A 270 -4.89 13.37 -2.65
N GLN A 271 -4.56 13.25 -1.35
CA GLN A 271 -5.12 12.24 -0.46
C GLN A 271 -5.29 12.84 0.94
N ILE A 272 -6.44 12.58 1.58
CA ILE A 272 -6.62 12.84 3.00
C ILE A 272 -6.38 11.52 3.73
N LEU A 273 -5.34 11.50 4.57
CA LEU A 273 -5.09 10.41 5.51
C LEU A 273 -5.59 10.89 6.87
N SER A 274 -6.70 10.34 7.34
CA SER A 274 -7.07 10.46 8.76
C SER A 274 -6.67 9.18 9.48
N PRO A 275 -6.31 9.25 10.78
CA PRO A 275 -6.31 8.09 11.66
C PRO A 275 -7.68 7.38 11.66
#